data_AF-A0A7W2T2H0-F1
#
_entry.id   AF-A0A7W2T2H0-F1
#
_cell.length_a   1.000
_cell.length_b   1.000
_cell.length_c   1.000
_cell.angle_alpha   90.00
_cell.angle_beta   90.00
_cell.angle_gamma   90.00
#
_symmetry.space_group_name_H-M   'P 1'
#
loop_
_entity.id
_entity.type
_entity.pdbx_description
1 polymer ?
#
loop_
_entity_poly.entity_id
_entity_poly.type
_entity_poly.pdbx_seq_one_letter_code
_entity_poly.pdbx_strand_id
1 'polypeptide(L)'
;MIYLISYLSIGFIYSLGASLYNNFFKKKVTSVDQISTGYLILGFIVGSFIWPFMAYFHVNSYLNPSFQPEVFSIKQKDLIEAMSVLDVEVKEIVYDPLNAVQQVPFGHLNSTWEEFKANYSPSTLWSFKSEYKDYSGVVIKEGYAKLEDDGTINTYFIHQNYSKPIK
;
A
#
# COMPACT_ATOMS: atom_id res chain seq x y z
N MET A 1 -13.44 -17.52 7.28
CA MET A 1 -14.61 -18.27 7.83
C MET A 1 -14.22 -19.37 8.81
N ILE A 2 -13.29 -20.28 8.49
CA ILE A 2 -12.89 -21.40 9.38
C ILE A 2 -12.43 -20.94 10.78
N TYR A 3 -11.58 -19.91 10.87
CA TYR A 3 -11.08 -19.42 12.17
C TYR A 3 -12.16 -18.81 13.08
N LEU A 4 -13.21 -18.22 12.49
CA LEU A 4 -14.33 -17.64 13.24
C LEU A 4 -15.21 -18.74 13.86
N ILE A 5 -15.43 -19.82 13.11
CA ILE A 5 -16.20 -20.97 13.57
C ILE A 5 -15.44 -21.70 14.68
N SER A 6 -14.13 -21.92 14.52
CA SER A 6 -13.28 -22.52 15.55
C SER A 6 -13.29 -21.72 16.85
N TYR A 7 -13.21 -20.39 16.75
CA TYR A 7 -13.25 -19.49 17.91
C TYR A 7 -14.60 -19.55 18.66
N LEU A 8 -15.72 -19.55 17.92
CA LEU A 8 -17.06 -19.68 18.50
C LEU A 8 -17.28 -21.05 19.16
N SER A 9 -16.77 -22.11 18.55
CA SER A 9 -16.87 -23.46 19.12
C SER A 9 -16.11 -23.59 20.44
N ILE A 10 -14.93 -22.98 20.57
CA ILE A 10 -14.13 -23.05 21.81
C ILE A 10 -14.83 -22.34 22.97
N GLY A 11 -15.39 -21.14 22.74
CA GLY A 11 -16.15 -20.42 23.77
C GLY A 11 -17.44 -21.15 24.19
N PHE A 12 -18.14 -21.75 23.22
CA PHE A 12 -19.34 -22.56 23.49
C PHE A 12 -19.01 -23.82 24.29
N ILE A 13 -17.93 -24.53 23.94
CA ILE A 13 -17.48 -25.73 24.67
C ILE A 13 -17.07 -25.39 26.10
N TYR A 14 -16.36 -24.27 26.32
CA TYR A 14 -15.95 -23.85 27.67
C TYR A 14 -17.14 -23.52 28.56
N SER A 15 -18.09 -22.73 28.07
CA SER A 15 -19.31 -22.34 28.81
C SER A 15 -20.24 -23.52 29.08
N LEU A 16 -20.42 -24.42 28.10
CA LEU A 16 -21.22 -25.63 28.25
C LEU A 16 -20.56 -26.61 29.24
N GLY A 17 -19.24 -26.76 29.16
CA GLY A 17 -18.46 -27.60 30.08
C GLY A 17 -18.52 -27.09 31.52
N ALA A 18 -18.36 -25.78 31.75
CA ALA A 18 -18.47 -25.18 33.08
C ALA A 18 -19.90 -25.33 33.67
N SER A 19 -20.93 -25.18 32.85
CA SER A 19 -22.33 -25.35 33.25
C SER A 19 -22.68 -26.80 33.58
N LEU A 20 -22.29 -27.74 32.72
CA LEU A 20 -22.52 -29.18 32.92
C LEU A 20 -21.71 -29.71 34.11
N TYR A 21 -20.46 -29.28 34.28
CA TYR A 21 -19.63 -29.63 35.42
C TYR A 21 -20.28 -29.20 36.75
N ASN A 22 -20.79 -27.97 36.82
CA ASN A 22 -21.49 -27.47 38.00
C ASN A 22 -22.77 -28.25 38.30
N ASN A 23 -23.52 -28.66 37.28
CA ASN A 23 -24.78 -29.38 37.45
C ASN A 23 -24.59 -30.89 37.77
N PHE A 24 -23.57 -31.54 37.21
CA PHE A 24 -23.36 -32.98 37.39
C PHE A 24 -22.46 -33.34 38.57
N PHE A 25 -21.41 -32.55 38.85
CA PHE A 25 -20.43 -32.89 39.90
C PHE A 25 -20.68 -32.19 41.24
N LYS A 26 -21.55 -31.18 41.30
CA LYS A 26 -21.85 -30.46 42.55
C LYS A 26 -23.04 -31.06 43.31
N LYS A 27 -22.99 -32.37 43.57
CA LYS A 27 -23.70 -32.95 44.70
C LYS A 27 -22.76 -33.87 45.47
N LYS A 28 -22.48 -33.42 46.71
CA LYS A 28 -21.81 -34.07 47.85
C LYS A 28 -20.32 -33.70 48.10
N VAL A 29 -20.12 -33.06 49.26
CA VAL A 29 -18.91 -32.91 50.09
C VAL A 29 -18.07 -31.63 49.90
N THR A 30 -18.42 -30.64 50.73
CA THR A 30 -17.63 -29.78 51.64
C THR A 30 -16.19 -29.33 51.30
N SER A 31 -15.98 -28.01 51.47
CA SER A 31 -14.74 -27.28 51.77
C SER A 31 -13.59 -27.28 50.74
N VAL A 32 -13.83 -26.72 49.55
CA VAL A 32 -12.80 -26.07 48.72
C VAL A 32 -13.34 -24.70 48.27
N ASP A 33 -13.55 -23.83 49.24
CA ASP A 33 -13.69 -22.38 49.03
C ASP A 33 -12.29 -21.81 48.77
N GLN A 34 -11.85 -21.69 47.50
CA GLN A 34 -11.03 -20.54 47.08
C GLN A 34 -10.66 -20.43 45.59
N ILE A 35 -11.32 -21.14 44.66
CA ILE A 35 -11.51 -20.49 43.36
C ILE A 35 -12.64 -19.51 43.59
N SER A 36 -12.27 -18.37 44.18
CA SER A 36 -13.17 -17.31 44.62
C SER A 36 -14.17 -17.06 43.50
N THR A 37 -15.45 -17.13 43.81
CA THR A 37 -16.55 -16.69 42.95
C THR A 37 -16.26 -15.33 42.30
N GLY A 38 -15.44 -14.49 42.94
CA GLY A 38 -14.88 -13.27 42.37
C GLY A 38 -14.08 -13.47 41.08
N TYR A 39 -13.26 -14.50 40.94
CA TYR A 39 -12.52 -14.80 39.70
C TYR A 39 -13.44 -15.22 38.55
N LEU A 40 -14.52 -15.94 38.85
CA LEU A 40 -15.51 -16.30 37.85
C LEU A 40 -16.26 -15.06 37.35
N ILE A 41 -16.68 -14.19 38.27
CA ILE A 41 -17.33 -12.92 37.92
C ILE A 41 -16.38 -12.01 37.14
N LEU A 42 -15.12 -11.91 37.58
CA LEU A 42 -14.09 -11.14 36.90
C LEU A 42 -13.82 -11.66 35.49
N GLY A 43 -13.74 -12.98 35.31
CA GLY A 43 -13.58 -13.61 34.01
C GLY A 43 -14.76 -13.33 33.06
N PHE A 44 -15.99 -13.34 33.58
CA PHE A 44 -17.18 -12.97 32.82
C PHE A 44 -17.18 -11.50 32.41
N ILE A 45 -16.83 -10.59 33.32
CA ILE A 45 -16.74 -9.16 33.03
C ILE A 45 -15.67 -8.92 31.95
N VAL A 46 -14.45 -9.41 32.17
CA VAL A 46 -13.32 -9.25 31.26
C VAL A 46 -13.64 -9.85 29.88
N GLY A 47 -14.16 -11.08 29.84
CA GLY A 47 -14.57 -11.72 28.58
C GLY A 47 -15.67 -10.94 27.84
N SER A 48 -16.64 -10.37 28.57
CA SER A 48 -17.73 -9.56 28.03
C SER A 48 -17.26 -8.21 27.47
N PHE A 49 -16.17 -7.65 27.97
CA PHE A 49 -15.59 -6.41 27.44
C PHE A 49 -14.52 -6.62 26.36
N ILE A 50 -13.83 -7.77 26.34
CA ILE A 50 -12.81 -8.07 25.32
C ILE A 50 -13.44 -8.43 23.97
N TRP A 51 -14.58 -9.14 23.94
CA TRP A 51 -15.18 -9.59 22.68
C TRP A 51 -15.69 -8.46 21.76
N PRO A 52 -16.36 -7.38 22.24
CA PRO A 52 -16.81 -6.30 21.37
C PRO A 52 -15.63 -5.50 20.83
N PHE A 53 -14.58 -5.36 21.64
CA PHE A 53 -13.33 -4.73 21.22
C PHE A 53 -12.66 -5.53 20.10
N MET A 54 -12.47 -6.83 20.26
CA MET A 54 -11.93 -7.69 19.20
C MET A 54 -12.81 -7.74 17.95
N ALA A 55 -14.14 -7.82 18.12
CA ALA A 55 -15.08 -7.79 17.01
C ALA A 55 -15.02 -6.45 16.26
N TYR A 56 -14.96 -5.34 16.98
CA TYR A 56 -14.77 -4.01 16.39
C TYR A 56 -13.47 -3.93 15.58
N PHE A 57 -12.32 -4.32 16.16
CA PHE A 57 -11.05 -4.30 15.43
C PHE A 57 -11.06 -5.21 14.19
N HIS A 58 -11.66 -6.40 14.30
CA HIS A 58 -11.77 -7.32 13.18
C HIS A 58 -12.64 -6.76 12.06
N VAL A 59 -13.84 -6.26 12.37
CA VAL A 59 -14.72 -5.64 11.38
C VAL A 59 -14.10 -4.38 10.79
N ASN A 60 -13.50 -3.53 11.63
CA ASN A 60 -12.84 -2.31 11.20
C ASN A 60 -11.68 -2.58 10.23
N SER A 61 -10.97 -3.70 10.37
CA SER A 61 -9.89 -4.08 9.44
C SER A 61 -10.39 -4.41 8.02
N TYR A 62 -11.62 -4.91 7.88
CA TYR A 62 -12.24 -5.18 6.57
C TYR A 62 -12.90 -3.94 5.98
N LEU A 63 -13.48 -3.09 6.83
CA LEU A 63 -14.13 -1.85 6.39
C LEU A 63 -13.10 -0.77 6.05
N ASN A 64 -11.97 -0.75 6.76
CA ASN A 64 -10.87 0.19 6.56
C ASN A 64 -9.57 -0.61 6.28
N PRO A 65 -9.48 -1.28 5.12
CA PRO A 65 -8.25 -1.95 4.73
C PRO A 65 -7.11 -0.93 4.68
N SER A 66 -5.94 -1.30 5.21
CA SER A 66 -4.76 -0.43 5.15
C SER A 66 -4.43 -0.10 3.70
N PHE A 67 -4.22 1.17 3.41
CA PHE A 67 -3.81 1.61 2.08
C PHE A 67 -2.48 0.96 1.72
N GLN A 68 -2.48 0.20 0.62
CA GLN A 68 -1.28 -0.39 0.02
C GLN A 68 -0.83 0.57 -1.08
N PRO A 69 0.29 1.32 -0.91
CA PRO A 69 0.80 2.18 -1.96
C PRO A 69 1.17 1.34 -3.18
N GLU A 70 0.86 1.84 -4.37
CA GLU A 70 1.26 1.17 -5.60
C GLU A 70 2.76 1.40 -5.80
N VAL A 71 3.53 0.33 -5.99
CA VAL A 71 4.93 0.43 -6.38
C VAL A 71 4.96 1.04 -7.79
N PHE A 72 5.67 2.17 -7.94
CA PHE A 72 5.75 2.85 -9.22
C PHE A 72 6.33 1.93 -10.29
N SER A 73 5.56 1.71 -11.36
CA SER A 73 5.93 0.91 -12.51
C SER A 73 5.21 1.46 -13.73
N ILE A 74 5.97 1.73 -14.80
CA ILE A 74 5.42 2.28 -16.04
C ILE A 74 4.77 1.14 -16.80
N LYS A 75 3.47 1.26 -17.09
CA LYS A 75 2.73 0.28 -17.89
C LYS A 75 2.79 0.69 -19.36
N GLN A 76 2.74 -0.27 -20.29
CA GLN A 76 2.71 0.04 -21.73
C GLN A 76 1.56 0.99 -22.11
N LYS A 77 0.42 0.89 -21.41
CA LYS A 77 -0.74 1.79 -21.58
C LYS A 77 -0.49 3.25 -21.16
N ASP A 78 0.58 3.52 -20.41
CA ASP A 78 0.96 4.85 -19.95
C ASP A 78 1.90 5.55 -20.96
N LEU A 79 2.37 4.81 -21.97
CA LEU A 79 3.15 5.34 -23.08
C LEU A 79 2.25 6.13 -24.03
N ILE A 80 2.75 7.27 -24.51
CA ILE A 80 1.99 8.23 -25.31
C ILE A 80 2.54 8.28 -26.74
N GLU A 81 3.81 8.65 -26.90
CA GLU A 81 4.42 8.92 -28.20
C GLU A 81 5.87 8.44 -28.24
N ALA A 82 6.25 7.74 -29.31
CA ALA A 82 7.62 7.34 -29.59
C ALA A 82 8.37 8.47 -30.31
N MET A 83 9.56 8.79 -29.81
CA MET A 83 10.39 9.90 -30.30
C MET A 83 11.85 9.47 -30.37
N SER A 84 12.62 10.09 -31.27
CA SER A 84 14.07 9.96 -31.24
C SER A 84 14.66 10.78 -30.09
N VAL A 85 15.87 10.43 -29.63
CA VAL A 85 16.56 11.20 -28.58
C VAL A 85 16.73 12.66 -28.98
N LEU A 86 17.03 12.94 -30.25
CA LEU A 86 17.19 14.30 -30.76
C LEU A 86 15.87 15.09 -30.72
N ASP A 87 14.75 14.45 -31.07
CA ASP A 87 13.44 15.12 -31.01
C ASP A 87 13.06 15.46 -29.56
N VAL A 88 13.38 14.57 -28.62
CA VAL A 88 13.19 14.81 -27.18
C VAL A 88 14.01 16.01 -26.73
N GLU A 89 15.29 16.06 -27.11
CA GLU A 89 16.18 17.15 -26.74
C GLU A 89 15.67 18.50 -27.25
N VAL A 90 15.29 18.58 -28.53
CA VAL A 90 14.76 19.80 -29.15
C VAL A 90 13.46 20.25 -28.49
N LYS A 91 12.58 19.31 -28.15
CA LYS A 91 11.29 19.59 -27.48
C LYS A 91 11.48 20.12 -26.06
N GLU A 92 12.50 19.65 -25.35
CA GLU A 92 12.74 19.93 -23.94
C GLU A 92 13.83 21.00 -23.72
N ILE A 93 14.26 21.72 -24.78
CA ILE A 93 15.16 22.87 -24.65
C ILE A 93 14.46 23.96 -23.84
N VAL A 94 15.12 24.39 -22.76
CA VAL A 94 14.65 25.53 -21.98
C VAL A 94 15.18 26.81 -22.62
N TYR A 95 14.27 27.60 -23.19
CA TYR A 95 14.57 28.92 -23.72
C TYR A 95 14.39 29.99 -22.64
N ASP A 96 15.50 30.57 -22.19
CA ASP A 96 15.48 31.72 -21.29
C ASP A 96 15.38 33.03 -22.11
N PRO A 97 14.27 33.80 -22.01
CA PRO A 97 14.11 35.06 -22.74
C PRO A 97 15.19 36.10 -22.39
N LEU A 98 15.79 36.00 -21.21
CA LEU A 98 16.82 36.92 -20.74
C LEU A 98 18.24 36.43 -21.06
N ASN A 99 18.38 35.23 -21.65
CA ASN A 99 19.66 34.60 -21.97
C ASN A 99 20.64 34.56 -20.77
N ALA A 100 20.12 34.48 -19.55
CA ALA A 100 20.92 34.40 -18.34
C ALA A 100 21.44 32.97 -18.09
N VAL A 101 20.76 31.95 -18.66
CA VAL A 101 21.10 30.53 -18.52
C VAL A 101 21.36 29.89 -19.89
N GLN A 102 22.20 28.85 -19.91
CA GLN A 102 22.46 28.07 -21.12
C GLN A 102 21.18 27.38 -21.62
N GLN A 103 20.97 27.40 -22.93
CA GLN A 103 19.84 26.75 -23.59
C GLN A 103 20.14 25.26 -23.78
N VAL A 104 19.93 24.48 -22.71
CA VAL A 104 20.16 23.03 -22.70
C VAL A 104 18.85 22.26 -22.48
N PRO A 105 18.73 21.02 -23.01
CA PRO A 105 17.59 20.16 -22.73
C PRO A 105 17.40 19.93 -21.24
N PHE A 106 16.15 20.02 -20.78
CA PHE A 106 15.75 19.82 -19.38
C PHE A 106 16.38 20.79 -18.35
N GLY A 107 17.10 21.82 -18.78
CA GLY A 107 17.68 22.86 -17.93
C GLY A 107 18.54 22.26 -16.80
N HIS A 108 18.08 22.38 -15.54
CA HIS A 108 18.79 21.86 -14.37
C HIS A 108 18.93 20.34 -14.32
N LEU A 109 18.08 19.59 -15.05
CA LEU A 109 18.15 18.13 -15.15
C LEU A 109 19.03 17.66 -16.31
N ASN A 110 19.69 18.58 -17.03
CA ASN A 110 20.52 18.23 -18.18
C ASN A 110 21.64 17.24 -17.82
N SER A 111 22.30 17.41 -16.67
CA SER A 111 23.36 16.48 -16.23
C SER A 111 22.82 15.04 -16.07
N THR A 112 21.67 14.89 -15.44
CA THR A 112 21.00 13.60 -15.25
C THR A 112 20.55 13.00 -16.59
N TRP A 113 20.14 13.85 -17.54
CA TRP A 113 19.81 13.44 -18.90
C TRP A 113 21.02 12.92 -19.67
N GLU A 114 22.15 13.63 -19.61
CA GLU A 114 23.40 13.19 -20.24
C GLU A 114 23.88 11.85 -19.66
N GLU A 115 23.81 11.68 -18.33
CA GLU A 115 24.10 10.40 -17.68
C GLU A 115 23.16 9.27 -18.15
N PHE A 116 21.86 9.56 -18.26
CA PHE A 116 20.88 8.60 -18.76
C PHE A 116 21.20 8.15 -20.20
N LYS A 117 21.50 9.10 -21.10
CA LYS A 117 21.90 8.78 -22.47
C LYS A 117 23.20 7.97 -22.49
N ALA A 118 24.20 8.37 -21.71
CA ALA A 118 25.49 7.70 -21.67
C ALA A 118 25.37 6.25 -21.20
N ASN A 119 24.55 6.00 -20.17
CA ASN A 119 24.39 4.68 -19.57
C ASN A 119 23.58 3.71 -20.45
N TYR A 120 22.56 4.21 -21.14
CA TYR A 120 21.59 3.34 -21.82
C TYR A 120 21.59 3.45 -23.34
N SER A 121 22.23 4.49 -23.90
CA SER A 121 22.34 4.77 -25.34
C SER A 121 21.03 4.47 -26.10
N PRO A 122 19.88 5.02 -25.68
CA PRO A 122 18.60 4.70 -26.29
C PRO A 122 18.53 5.22 -27.72
N SER A 123 18.00 4.43 -28.65
CA SER A 123 17.72 4.88 -30.02
C SER A 123 16.37 5.60 -30.11
N THR A 124 15.36 5.03 -29.47
CA THR A 124 13.99 5.53 -29.41
C THR A 124 13.54 5.58 -27.96
N LEU A 125 12.87 6.66 -27.59
CA LEU A 125 12.26 6.85 -26.28
C LEU A 125 10.77 7.10 -26.43
N TRP A 126 10.00 6.54 -25.51
CA TRP A 126 8.58 6.78 -25.40
C TRP A 126 8.31 7.81 -24.33
N SER A 127 7.63 8.90 -24.68
CA SER A 127 7.03 9.77 -23.68
C SER A 127 5.96 9.01 -22.92
N PHE A 128 5.88 9.21 -21.62
CA PHE A 128 4.88 8.57 -20.77
C PHE A 128 4.30 9.55 -19.76
N LYS A 129 3.08 9.26 -19.33
CA LYS A 129 2.42 9.90 -18.19
C LYS A 129 1.74 8.83 -17.35
N SER A 130 2.32 8.55 -16.20
CA SER A 130 1.81 7.50 -15.32
C SER A 130 1.24 8.11 -14.04
N GLU A 131 -0.02 7.77 -13.75
CA GLU A 131 -0.66 8.10 -12.48
C GLU A 131 -0.52 6.89 -11.54
N TYR A 132 -0.03 7.11 -10.34
CA TYR A 132 0.03 6.09 -9.29
C TYR A 132 -0.43 6.67 -7.95
N LYS A 133 -0.92 5.81 -7.07
CA LYS A 133 -1.42 6.23 -5.76
C LYS A 133 -0.40 5.90 -4.68
N ASP A 134 0.04 6.93 -3.97
CA ASP A 134 0.91 6.84 -2.80
C ASP A 134 0.15 7.29 -1.54
N TYR A 135 0.77 7.20 -0.37
CA TYR A 135 0.19 7.59 0.92
C TYR A 135 -0.30 9.04 0.94
N SER A 136 0.34 9.92 0.17
CA SER A 136 -0.03 11.34 0.06
C SER A 136 -1.15 11.63 -0.95
N GLY A 137 -1.60 10.63 -1.72
CA GLY A 137 -2.63 10.79 -2.75
C GLY A 137 -2.20 10.31 -4.13
N VAL A 138 -2.82 10.87 -5.18
CA VAL A 138 -2.49 10.53 -6.58
C VAL A 138 -1.33 11.40 -7.03
N VAL A 139 -0.25 10.75 -7.45
CA VAL A 139 0.95 11.38 -7.99
C VAL A 139 1.04 11.07 -9.47
N ILE A 140 1.45 12.07 -10.25
CA ILE A 140 1.65 11.98 -11.69
C ILE A 140 3.14 12.14 -11.96
N LYS A 141 3.70 11.17 -12.67
CA LYS A 141 5.07 11.23 -13.19
C LYS A 141 5.05 11.27 -14.71
N GLU A 142 5.78 12.21 -15.26
CA GLU A 142 5.98 12.35 -16.70
C GLU A 142 7.47 12.21 -17.01
N GLY A 143 7.76 11.67 -18.19
CA GLY A 143 9.10 11.29 -18.54
C GLY A 143 9.22 10.57 -19.86
N TYR A 144 10.43 10.04 -20.07
CA TYR A 144 10.82 9.29 -21.24
C TYR A 144 11.29 7.91 -20.80
N ALA A 145 10.79 6.87 -21.46
CA ALA A 145 11.07 5.49 -21.14
C ALA A 145 11.59 4.74 -22.37
N LYS A 146 12.54 3.84 -22.15
CA LYS A 146 12.99 2.91 -23.18
C LYS A 146 12.09 1.67 -23.11
N LEU A 147 11.44 1.36 -24.23
CA LEU A 147 10.72 0.10 -24.40
C LEU A 147 11.72 -0.93 -24.92
N GLU A 148 11.92 -2.01 -24.17
CA GLU A 148 12.77 -3.13 -24.58
C GLU A 148 12.02 -4.05 -25.56
N ASP A 149 12.75 -4.88 -26.30
CA ASP A 149 12.18 -5.77 -27.33
C ASP A 149 11.18 -6.80 -26.77
N ASP A 150 11.29 -7.13 -25.48
CA ASP A 150 10.36 -8.01 -24.76
C ASP A 150 9.08 -7.29 -24.27
N GLY A 151 8.98 -5.98 -24.53
CA GLY A 151 7.90 -5.13 -24.10
C GLY A 151 8.02 -4.64 -22.65
N THR A 152 9.13 -4.92 -21.96
CA THR A 152 9.36 -4.42 -20.60
C THR A 152 9.91 -2.99 -20.62
N ILE A 153 9.68 -2.28 -19.52
CA ILE A 153 10.12 -0.90 -19.32
C ILE A 153 10.92 -0.84 -18.02
N ASN A 154 12.21 -1.11 -18.12
CA ASN A 154 13.13 -1.11 -16.97
C ASN A 154 13.91 0.21 -16.84
N THR A 155 13.99 0.95 -17.93
CA THR A 155 14.84 2.13 -18.07
C THR A 155 13.98 3.34 -18.38
N TYR A 156 14.01 4.35 -17.50
CA TYR A 156 13.22 5.55 -17.66
C TYR A 156 13.91 6.77 -17.04
N PHE A 157 13.55 7.93 -17.57
CA PHE A 157 13.98 9.25 -17.12
C PHE A 157 12.72 10.06 -16.78
N ILE A 158 12.65 10.61 -15.56
CA ILE A 158 11.52 11.40 -15.08
C ILE A 158 11.95 12.87 -15.07
N HIS A 159 11.23 13.72 -15.80
CA HIS A 159 11.47 15.17 -15.80
C HIS A 159 10.42 15.96 -15.00
N GLN A 160 9.23 15.38 -14.76
CA GLN A 160 8.20 16.01 -13.94
C GLN A 160 7.56 15.03 -12.96
N ASN A 161 7.31 15.52 -11.74
CA ASN A 161 6.64 14.79 -10.69
C ASN A 161 5.75 15.77 -9.90
N TYR A 162 4.44 15.58 -9.95
CA TYR A 162 3.50 16.46 -9.29
C TYR A 162 2.27 15.71 -8.76
N SER A 163 1.71 16.20 -7.65
CA SER A 163 0.51 15.64 -7.05
C SER A 163 -0.74 16.18 -7.73
N LYS A 164 -1.72 15.30 -7.99
CA LYS A 164 -3.03 15.70 -8.50
C LYS A 164 -3.79 16.41 -7.38
N PRO A 165 -4.25 17.66 -7.57
CA PRO A 165 -5.02 18.35 -6.55
C PRO A 165 -6.33 17.59 -6.29
N ILE A 166 -6.66 17.40 -5.01
CA ILE A 166 -7.95 16.82 -4.59
C ILE A 166 -9.01 17.86 -4.94
N LYS A 167 -9.89 17.53 -5.90
CA LYS A 167 -11.05 18.35 -6.26
C LYS A 167 -12.18 18.17 -5.26
#